data_AF-A0A9X2KRG2-F1
#
_entry.id   AF-A0A9X2KRG2-F1
#
_cell.length_a   1.000
_cell.length_b   1.000
_cell.length_c   1.000
_cell.angle_alpha   90.00
_cell.angle_beta   90.00
_cell.angle_gamma   90.00
#
_symmetry.space_group_name_H-M   'P 1'
#
loop_
_entity.id
_entity.type
_entity.pdbx_description
1 polymer ?
#
loop_
_entity_poly.entity_id
_entity_poly.type
_entity_poly.pdbx_seq_one_letter_code
_entity_poly.pdbx_strand_id
1 'polypeptide(L)'
;MTNLNRINLLFAASALATASAAHAITDGSGEATISVSNQWGSGYCADVSIANNGSANISNWTVGLGLNGANITNLWNGNLSGDSVSPAPHNANIAPSSSTSFGFCANGSATPTLTSLEVEGGGSTSSSSSSSSPSSSSSSSSTDSGSNSITVRMSGVVGDESVSLEIGGQTIETWTLSIGMLDYTVNTDATGELRVAFTNDSGDRDVQVDYVMVNNVTHQAEDQEDNTGAWDGECGAGSYSEMLHCSGSIGFGNPFDGSSSSSSSSSSSGNPGNPDFPEFFVGNITTNGSVRSDFTQYWDQITPENEGKWGSVEGTRDQYNWGPLDDIYDYARASGIPVKAHVLVWGSQRPSWIDGLSAAEQRAEIEEWIVDYCERYPDTEMIDVVNEALPSHAPANYAENAYGSDWITESFRLAREHCPNAVLIYNDYNFMTWDTDAIIDMIRPAVNSGYVDAIGLQAHGLYNPRVWSAQEIEDKLDQIASLGLPLYISEYDIQESNDQQQLEYMQTHFPIFYNHPDVAGITLWGYVVGATWREGTGLMTSNGQQRPAMQWLMEYLNR
;
A
#
# COMPACT_ATOMS: atom_id res chain seq x y z
N MET A 1 64.73 -21.65 2.66
CA MET A 1 65.21 -20.26 2.90
C MET A 1 65.40 -19.58 1.56
N THR A 2 64.38 -18.85 1.10
CA THR A 2 64.34 -17.91 -0.05
C THR A 2 62.88 -17.43 -0.11
N ASN A 3 62.47 -16.34 0.56
CA ASN A 3 62.61 -14.90 0.25
C ASN A 3 61.90 -14.41 -1.01
N LEU A 4 61.35 -13.18 -0.92
CA LEU A 4 60.50 -12.42 -1.87
C LEU A 4 59.00 -12.79 -1.75
N ASN A 5 58.03 -11.87 -1.62
CA ASN A 5 58.08 -10.39 -1.68
C ASN A 5 57.21 -9.70 -0.61
N ARG A 6 57.60 -8.47 -0.25
CA ARG A 6 56.79 -7.56 0.57
C ARG A 6 55.72 -6.89 -0.30
N ILE A 7 54.50 -6.74 0.21
CA ILE A 7 53.53 -5.75 -0.28
C ILE A 7 53.45 -4.64 0.77
N ASN A 8 53.42 -3.40 0.31
CA ASN A 8 53.38 -2.22 1.18
C ASN A 8 52.01 -2.06 1.82
N LEU A 9 51.94 -2.06 3.14
CA LEU A 9 50.80 -1.51 3.87
C LEU A 9 50.96 0.02 3.90
N LEU A 10 50.27 0.74 3.01
CA LEU A 10 50.10 2.18 3.16
C LEU A 10 48.93 2.46 4.09
N PHE A 11 49.14 3.39 5.03
CA PHE A 11 48.09 3.93 5.87
C PHE A 11 47.07 4.68 5.01
N ALA A 12 45.79 4.34 5.14
CA ALA A 12 44.70 5.29 4.99
C ALA A 12 44.27 5.66 6.41
N ALA A 13 44.53 6.90 6.82
CA ALA A 13 44.06 7.39 8.11
C ALA A 13 42.53 7.54 8.06
N SER A 14 41.84 7.07 9.09
CA SER A 14 40.41 7.34 9.25
C SER A 14 40.18 8.85 9.29
N ALA A 15 39.52 9.37 8.26
CA ALA A 15 38.96 10.69 8.34
C ALA A 15 37.85 10.64 9.40
N LEU A 16 38.08 11.28 10.55
CA LEU A 16 36.96 11.72 11.37
C LEU A 16 36.19 12.72 10.48
N ALA A 17 35.00 12.31 10.03
CA ALA A 17 34.01 13.26 9.57
C ALA A 17 33.61 14.10 10.78
N THR A 18 34.32 15.22 10.99
CA THR A 18 33.82 16.30 11.82
C THR A 18 32.49 16.71 11.22
N ALA A 19 31.39 16.50 11.95
CA ALA A 19 30.09 17.03 11.58
C ALA A 19 30.23 18.55 11.46
N SER A 20 30.33 19.03 10.22
CA SER A 20 30.19 20.44 9.91
C SER A 20 28.80 20.81 10.36
N ALA A 21 28.68 21.84 11.20
CA ALA A 21 27.37 22.39 11.52
C ALA A 21 26.72 22.79 10.19
N ALA A 22 25.62 22.13 9.83
CA ALA A 22 24.85 22.46 8.64
C ALA A 22 24.49 23.95 8.73
N HIS A 23 24.78 24.71 7.68
CA HIS A 23 24.43 26.12 7.65
C HIS A 23 22.91 26.21 7.49
N ALA A 24 22.20 26.38 8.61
CA ALA A 24 20.78 26.63 8.60
C ALA A 24 20.50 28.00 7.96
N ILE A 25 19.53 28.07 7.05
CA ILE A 25 18.98 29.32 6.53
C ILE A 25 17.60 29.51 7.16
N THR A 26 17.30 30.73 7.58
CA THR A 26 16.03 31.08 8.21
C THR A 26 15.32 32.19 7.46
N ASP A 27 14.00 32.11 7.43
CA ASP A 27 13.09 33.19 7.04
C ASP A 27 11.84 33.12 7.91
N GLY A 28 11.35 34.27 8.38
CA GLY A 28 10.25 34.32 9.35
C GLY A 28 10.47 33.40 10.57
N SER A 29 9.64 32.35 10.67
CA SER A 29 9.80 31.26 11.66
C SER A 29 10.33 29.95 11.08
N GLY A 30 10.56 29.90 9.76
CA GLY A 30 11.11 28.75 9.06
C GLY A 30 12.62 28.63 9.28
N GLU A 31 13.08 27.40 9.44
CA GLU A 31 14.50 27.04 9.45
C GLU A 31 14.73 25.86 8.51
N ALA A 32 15.54 26.05 7.47
CA ALA A 32 15.92 25.01 6.52
C ALA A 32 17.35 24.54 6.75
N THR A 33 17.54 23.21 6.77
CA THR A 33 18.85 22.55 6.89
C THR A 33 19.02 21.50 5.80
N ILE A 34 20.25 21.26 5.35
CA ILE A 34 20.57 20.25 4.34
C ILE A 34 21.60 19.24 4.88
N SER A 35 21.37 17.97 4.60
CA SER A 35 22.28 16.87 4.90
C SER A 35 22.54 16.05 3.64
N VAL A 36 23.80 15.73 3.35
CA VAL A 36 24.15 14.82 2.25
C VAL A 36 24.10 13.39 2.80
N SER A 37 23.03 12.65 2.49
CA SER A 37 22.78 11.29 2.97
C SER A 37 23.65 10.24 2.28
N ASN A 38 24.01 10.47 1.00
CA ASN A 38 24.92 9.59 0.27
C ASN A 38 25.75 10.38 -0.76
N GLN A 39 27.03 10.04 -0.93
CA GLN A 39 27.89 10.63 -1.95
C GLN A 39 28.82 9.59 -2.58
N TRP A 40 28.81 9.52 -3.92
CA TRP A 40 29.72 8.72 -4.73
C TRP A 40 30.56 9.65 -5.64
N GLY A 41 31.57 9.09 -6.32
CA GLY A 41 32.58 9.89 -7.02
C GLY A 41 32.06 10.82 -8.15
N SER A 42 30.81 10.65 -8.57
CA SER A 42 30.16 11.40 -9.65
C SER A 42 28.72 11.83 -9.34
N GLY A 43 28.27 11.74 -8.09
CA GLY A 43 26.90 12.11 -7.70
C GLY A 43 26.68 12.05 -6.20
N TYR A 44 25.54 12.57 -5.75
CA TYR A 44 25.12 12.53 -4.36
C TYR A 44 23.60 12.53 -4.25
N CYS A 45 23.09 12.12 -3.10
CA CYS A 45 21.73 12.41 -2.65
C CYS A 45 21.79 13.24 -1.36
N ALA A 46 20.85 14.17 -1.23
CA ALA A 46 20.75 15.07 -0.10
C ALA A 46 19.29 15.30 0.31
N ASP A 47 19.09 15.43 1.61
CA ASP A 47 17.80 15.64 2.25
C ASP A 47 17.78 17.04 2.86
N VAL A 48 16.68 17.76 2.62
CA VAL A 48 16.44 19.11 3.12
C VAL A 48 15.27 19.06 4.08
N SER A 49 15.49 19.45 5.34
CA SER A 49 14.44 19.59 6.35
C SER A 49 14.08 21.06 6.52
N ILE A 50 12.78 21.36 6.55
CA ILE A 50 12.20 22.68 6.80
C ILE A 50 11.38 22.59 8.10
N ALA A 51 11.86 23.24 9.17
CA ALA A 51 11.19 23.29 10.47
C ALA A 51 10.43 24.61 10.65
N ASN A 52 9.25 24.55 11.28
CA ASN A 52 8.51 25.73 11.71
C ASN A 52 8.74 25.97 13.21
N ASN A 53 9.70 26.84 13.53
CA ASN A 53 9.99 27.29 14.90
C ASN A 53 8.99 28.36 15.42
N GLY A 54 7.85 28.51 14.74
CA GLY A 54 6.88 29.59 14.93
C GLY A 54 5.73 29.25 15.87
N SER A 55 4.66 30.04 15.75
CA SER A 55 3.45 29.95 16.58
C SER A 55 2.15 29.85 15.76
N ALA A 56 2.24 29.96 14.43
CA ALA A 56 1.18 29.70 13.47
C ALA A 56 1.72 28.77 12.37
N ASN A 57 0.83 28.18 11.58
CA ASN A 57 1.23 27.34 10.46
C ASN A 57 2.06 28.14 9.44
N ILE A 58 3.13 27.54 8.93
CA ILE A 58 3.69 27.92 7.62
C ILE A 58 2.74 27.31 6.59
N SER A 59 2.13 28.11 5.73
CA SER A 59 1.16 27.66 4.72
C SER A 59 1.81 27.29 3.38
N ASN A 60 3.01 27.78 3.13
CA ASN A 60 3.79 27.52 1.93
C ASN A 60 5.28 27.80 2.21
N TRP A 61 6.18 27.18 1.45
CA TRP A 61 7.61 27.42 1.55
C TRP A 61 8.29 27.32 0.18
N THR A 62 9.51 27.83 0.04
CA THR A 62 10.36 27.61 -1.13
C THR A 62 11.81 27.65 -0.71
N VAL A 63 12.60 26.66 -1.17
CA VAL A 63 14.03 26.52 -0.84
C VAL A 63 14.86 26.68 -2.11
N GLY A 64 15.82 27.60 -2.07
CA GLY A 64 16.85 27.73 -3.10
C GLY A 64 18.01 26.76 -2.85
N LEU A 65 18.46 26.08 -3.91
CA LEU A 65 19.57 25.14 -3.90
C LEU A 65 20.78 25.70 -4.66
N GLY A 66 21.96 25.61 -4.04
CA GLY A 66 23.26 25.88 -4.64
C GLY A 66 23.90 24.59 -5.11
N LEU A 67 23.56 24.16 -6.33
CA LEU A 67 24.02 22.87 -6.89
C LEU A 67 25.47 22.89 -7.40
N ASN A 68 26.11 24.06 -7.49
CA ASN A 68 27.53 24.22 -7.82
C ASN A 68 27.98 23.53 -9.13
N GLY A 69 27.09 23.48 -10.13
CA GLY A 69 27.31 22.84 -11.44
C GLY A 69 26.86 21.38 -11.52
N ALA A 70 26.27 20.84 -10.45
CA ALA A 70 25.51 19.59 -10.49
C ALA A 70 24.10 19.81 -11.06
N ASN A 71 23.49 18.77 -11.63
CA ASN A 71 22.09 18.79 -12.07
C ASN A 71 21.30 17.75 -11.28
N ILE A 72 20.12 18.11 -10.80
CA ILE A 72 19.19 17.18 -10.15
C ILE A 72 18.72 16.14 -11.17
N THR A 73 18.84 14.87 -10.82
CA THR A 73 18.41 13.71 -11.61
C THR A 73 17.16 13.04 -11.05
N ASN A 74 16.86 13.25 -9.77
CA ASN A 74 15.61 12.82 -9.12
C ASN A 74 15.27 13.77 -7.95
N LEU A 75 13.99 14.02 -7.73
CA LEU A 75 13.44 14.86 -6.63
C LEU A 75 12.17 14.19 -6.11
N TRP A 76 12.02 14.11 -4.79
CA TRP A 76 10.79 13.63 -4.13
C TRP A 76 10.34 14.61 -3.05
N ASN A 77 9.03 14.61 -2.74
CA ASN A 77 8.39 15.52 -1.78
C ASN A 77 8.59 17.02 -2.08
N GLY A 78 8.76 17.40 -3.35
CA GLY A 78 8.86 18.79 -3.78
C GLY A 78 8.78 18.93 -5.30
N ASN A 79 8.60 20.17 -5.77
CA ASN A 79 8.49 20.54 -7.17
C ASN A 79 9.68 21.41 -7.59
N LEU A 80 10.42 21.00 -8.64
CA LEU A 80 11.60 21.73 -9.10
C LEU A 80 11.24 22.81 -10.12
N SER A 81 11.67 24.05 -9.87
CA SER A 81 11.61 25.14 -10.83
C SER A 81 12.95 25.87 -10.86
N GLY A 82 13.80 25.52 -11.84
CA GLY A 82 15.17 25.99 -11.91
C GLY A 82 16.01 25.43 -10.76
N ASP A 83 16.66 26.30 -9.99
CA ASP A 83 17.42 25.94 -8.79
C ASP A 83 16.59 26.02 -7.49
N SER A 84 15.26 26.17 -7.58
CA SER A 84 14.36 26.30 -6.42
C SER A 84 13.38 25.13 -6.32
N VAL A 85 13.12 24.69 -5.10
CA VAL A 85 12.15 23.64 -4.77
C VAL A 85 11.01 24.23 -3.94
N SER A 86 9.78 24.09 -4.43
CA SER A 86 8.54 24.37 -3.70
C SER A 86 7.93 23.07 -3.18
N PRO A 87 6.98 23.11 -2.22
CA PRO A 87 6.34 21.91 -1.68
C PRO A 87 5.60 21.08 -2.71
N ALA A 88 5.45 19.80 -2.37
CA ALA A 88 4.40 18.94 -2.90
C ALA A 88 3.08 19.22 -2.14
N PRO A 89 1.90 18.87 -2.69
CA PRO A 89 0.61 19.24 -2.10
C PRO A 89 0.43 18.80 -0.63
N HIS A 90 0.95 17.63 -0.26
CA HIS A 90 0.86 17.08 1.09
C HIS A 90 1.78 17.76 2.12
N ASN A 91 2.74 18.58 1.70
CA ASN A 91 3.81 19.06 2.59
C ASN A 91 4.04 20.58 2.59
N ALA A 92 3.18 21.36 1.92
CA ALA A 92 3.21 22.83 1.97
C ALA A 92 2.91 23.41 3.36
N ASN A 93 2.01 22.77 4.10
CA ASN A 93 1.53 23.22 5.41
C ASN A 93 2.36 22.61 6.56
N ILE A 94 3.11 23.42 7.31
CA ILE A 94 3.94 22.98 8.45
C ILE A 94 3.39 23.60 9.74
N ALA A 95 2.85 22.77 10.62
CA ALA A 95 2.32 23.19 11.93
C ALA A 95 3.43 23.72 12.87
N PRO A 96 3.11 24.55 13.89
CA PRO A 96 4.07 25.03 14.87
C PRO A 96 4.85 23.90 15.56
N SER A 97 6.16 24.06 15.70
CA SER A 97 7.09 23.05 16.24
C SER A 97 7.16 21.73 15.46
N SER A 98 6.64 21.69 14.23
CA SER A 98 6.75 20.56 13.29
C SER A 98 7.77 20.87 12.20
N SER A 99 8.17 19.84 11.45
CA SER A 99 9.04 19.96 10.27
C SER A 99 8.54 19.08 9.14
N THR A 100 8.85 19.48 7.91
CA THR A 100 8.73 18.62 6.73
C THR A 100 10.10 18.43 6.07
N SER A 101 10.18 17.57 5.06
CA SER A 101 11.38 17.43 4.25
C SER A 101 11.08 17.12 2.79
N PHE A 102 12.05 17.44 1.94
CA PHE A 102 12.17 16.93 0.59
C PHE A 102 13.59 16.41 0.38
N GLY A 103 13.80 15.55 -0.62
CA GLY A 103 15.12 15.03 -0.94
C GLY A 103 15.34 14.93 -2.43
N PHE A 104 16.61 14.96 -2.83
CA PHE A 104 17.01 14.93 -4.23
C PHE A 104 18.32 14.19 -4.42
N CYS A 105 18.52 13.66 -5.63
CA CYS A 105 19.81 13.15 -6.08
C CYS A 105 20.30 13.97 -7.29
N ALA A 106 21.61 14.20 -7.39
CA ALA A 106 22.21 15.04 -8.42
C ALA A 106 23.52 14.47 -8.97
N ASN A 107 23.83 14.80 -10.23
CA ASN A 107 25.08 14.41 -10.88
C ASN A 107 26.21 15.43 -10.62
N GLY A 108 27.34 14.99 -10.07
CA GLY A 108 28.46 15.86 -9.70
C GLY A 108 29.07 15.54 -8.33
N SER A 109 30.25 16.10 -8.06
CA SER A 109 31.00 15.86 -6.81
C SER A 109 31.09 17.09 -5.88
N ALA A 110 30.46 18.20 -6.28
CA ALA A 110 30.39 19.41 -5.47
C ALA A 110 29.30 19.26 -4.38
N THR A 111 29.61 19.68 -3.15
CA THR A 111 28.65 19.67 -2.04
C THR A 111 27.51 20.66 -2.31
N PRO A 112 26.24 20.26 -2.15
CA PRO A 112 25.11 21.19 -2.25
C PRO A 112 25.10 22.16 -1.06
N THR A 113 24.57 23.36 -1.28
CA THR A 113 24.31 24.33 -0.22
C THR A 113 22.88 24.84 -0.33
N LEU A 114 22.26 25.28 0.76
CA LEU A 114 21.06 26.11 0.66
C LEU A 114 21.46 27.54 0.25
N THR A 115 20.63 28.22 -0.55
CA THR A 115 20.87 29.60 -1.01
C THR A 115 19.79 30.57 -0.56
N SER A 116 18.55 30.09 -0.39
CA SER A 116 17.44 30.83 0.20
C SER A 116 16.45 29.90 0.89
N LEU A 117 15.67 30.47 1.79
CA LEU A 117 14.39 29.96 2.26
C LEU A 117 13.41 31.13 2.19
N GLU A 118 12.20 30.90 1.71
CA GLU A 118 11.07 31.82 1.78
C GLU A 118 9.90 31.05 2.40
N VAL A 119 9.20 31.62 3.39
CA VAL A 119 8.04 30.98 4.03
C VAL A 119 6.84 31.92 4.18
N GLU A 120 5.65 31.40 3.91
CA GLU A 120 4.40 32.12 4.11
C GLU A 120 3.77 31.68 5.44
N GLY A 121 3.39 32.64 6.30
CA GLY A 121 2.75 32.36 7.60
C GLY A 121 3.74 32.28 8.76
N GLY A 122 3.72 31.18 9.53
CA GLY A 122 4.66 30.87 10.60
C GLY A 122 4.45 31.60 11.94
N GLY A 123 4.09 32.89 11.90
CA GLY A 123 3.85 33.72 13.08
C GLY A 123 5.15 34.17 13.77
N SER A 124 5.23 35.46 14.10
CA SER A 124 6.50 36.14 14.39
C SER A 124 7.21 35.69 15.68
N THR A 125 8.41 35.12 15.53
CA THR A 125 9.39 34.94 16.61
C THR A 125 10.27 36.18 16.81
N SER A 126 9.69 37.30 17.25
CA SER A 126 10.51 38.37 17.84
C SER A 126 9.81 39.23 18.89
N SER A 127 10.49 39.35 20.04
CA SER A 127 10.19 40.32 21.07
C SER A 127 10.64 41.73 20.66
N SER A 128 9.71 42.66 20.44
CA SER A 128 9.62 43.92 21.21
C SER A 128 8.59 44.91 20.63
N SER A 129 7.78 45.51 21.53
CA SER A 129 7.12 46.84 21.47
C SER A 129 6.85 47.52 20.10
N SER A 130 5.70 48.12 19.77
CA SER A 130 4.49 48.58 20.49
C SER A 130 3.68 49.47 19.51
N SER A 131 2.37 49.75 19.56
CA SER A 131 1.23 49.34 20.41
C SER A 131 -0.07 50.00 19.85
N SER A 132 -1.21 49.87 20.55
CA SER A 132 -2.51 50.58 20.39
C SER A 132 -3.61 49.81 19.65
N SER A 133 -4.80 49.79 20.28
CA SER A 133 -6.03 49.13 19.83
C SER A 133 -6.93 50.09 18.98
N PRO A 134 -8.21 49.79 18.69
CA PRO A 134 -8.65 49.56 17.32
C PRO A 134 -9.56 50.68 16.78
N SER A 135 -9.95 50.59 15.50
CA SER A 135 -11.11 51.32 14.98
C SER A 135 -11.92 50.46 14.01
N SER A 136 -13.23 50.55 14.14
CA SER A 136 -14.22 49.81 13.36
C SER A 136 -14.69 50.61 12.15
N SER A 137 -14.94 49.93 11.03
CA SER A 137 -16.10 50.22 10.16
C SER A 137 -16.33 49.08 9.16
N SER A 138 -17.57 48.94 8.71
CA SER A 138 -18.15 47.77 8.06
C SER A 138 -18.63 48.05 6.64
N SER A 139 -18.39 47.11 5.71
CA SER A 139 -19.26 46.76 4.56
C SER A 139 -18.54 45.67 3.74
N SER A 140 -18.98 44.40 3.72
CA SER A 140 -19.88 43.82 2.68
C SER A 140 -19.41 44.12 1.25
N SER A 141 -19.17 43.17 0.35
CA SER A 141 -19.68 41.79 0.13
C SER A 141 -18.68 41.04 -0.78
N SER A 142 -18.71 39.72 -0.98
CA SER A 142 -19.81 38.75 -0.95
C SER A 142 -19.41 37.42 -0.31
N THR A 143 -20.40 36.74 0.25
CA THR A 143 -20.31 35.35 0.71
C THR A 143 -20.32 34.41 -0.49
N ASP A 144 -19.23 33.66 -0.68
CA ASP A 144 -19.29 32.35 -1.31
C ASP A 144 -18.98 31.33 -0.22
N SER A 145 -20.01 30.99 0.55
CA SER A 145 -19.92 30.20 1.78
C SER A 145 -20.73 28.93 1.65
N GLY A 146 -20.58 28.25 0.52
CA GLY A 146 -21.08 26.89 0.37
C GLY A 146 -20.37 25.96 1.36
N SER A 147 -21.12 25.05 1.99
CA SER A 147 -20.57 24.09 2.94
C SER A 147 -19.66 23.05 2.29
N ASN A 148 -19.75 22.86 0.97
CA ASN A 148 -18.94 21.94 0.20
C ASN A 148 -17.99 22.69 -0.74
N SER A 149 -16.69 22.43 -0.62
CA SER A 149 -15.67 22.89 -1.59
C SER A 149 -15.45 21.78 -2.62
N ILE A 150 -15.67 22.09 -3.90
CA ILE A 150 -15.53 21.15 -5.01
C ILE A 150 -14.47 21.67 -5.97
N THR A 151 -13.45 20.88 -6.22
CA THR A 151 -12.41 21.15 -7.22
C THR A 151 -12.47 20.08 -8.30
N VAL A 152 -12.66 20.48 -9.55
CA VAL A 152 -12.53 19.59 -10.72
C VAL A 152 -11.20 19.89 -11.39
N ARG A 153 -10.35 18.88 -11.55
CA ARG A 153 -9.08 19.01 -12.26
C ARG A 153 -9.25 18.50 -13.68
N MET A 154 -9.03 19.36 -14.66
CA MET A 154 -9.35 19.06 -16.06
C MET A 154 -8.60 19.94 -17.07
N SER A 155 -8.57 19.48 -18.33
CA SER A 155 -8.08 20.21 -19.50
C SER A 155 -8.95 19.94 -20.73
N GLY A 156 -9.03 20.93 -21.63
CA GLY A 156 -9.53 20.73 -22.98
C GLY A 156 -8.38 20.46 -23.95
N VAL A 157 -8.65 19.88 -25.13
CA VAL A 157 -7.62 19.66 -26.16
C VAL A 157 -7.33 20.93 -26.97
N VAL A 158 -8.33 21.80 -27.17
CA VAL A 158 -8.24 23.03 -27.96
C VAL A 158 -8.13 24.29 -27.09
N GLY A 159 -8.68 24.26 -25.88
CA GLY A 159 -8.66 25.37 -24.92
C GLY A 159 -9.82 26.36 -25.06
N ASP A 160 -10.97 25.88 -25.54
CA ASP A 160 -12.26 26.60 -25.58
C ASP A 160 -13.45 25.65 -25.26
N GLU A 161 -13.18 24.44 -24.77
CA GLU A 161 -14.17 23.44 -24.37
C GLU A 161 -15.01 23.93 -23.18
N SER A 162 -16.31 23.67 -23.19
CA SER A 162 -17.21 24.10 -22.11
C SER A 162 -17.71 22.90 -21.31
N VAL A 163 -17.40 22.91 -20.01
CA VAL A 163 -17.75 21.85 -19.06
C VAL A 163 -18.55 22.45 -17.91
N SER A 164 -19.61 21.75 -17.53
CA SER A 164 -20.49 22.13 -16.43
C SER A 164 -20.39 21.14 -15.28
N LEU A 165 -20.26 21.66 -14.05
CA LEU A 165 -20.49 20.86 -12.85
C LEU A 165 -22.00 20.81 -12.59
N GLU A 166 -22.57 19.63 -12.51
CA GLU A 166 -23.97 19.42 -12.15
C GLU A 166 -24.09 18.66 -10.83
N ILE A 167 -25.01 19.08 -9.96
CA ILE A 167 -25.30 18.41 -8.69
C ILE A 167 -26.81 18.27 -8.53
N GLY A 168 -27.30 17.04 -8.34
CA GLY A 168 -28.72 16.75 -8.19
C GLY A 168 -29.57 17.18 -9.41
N GLY A 169 -28.97 17.21 -10.61
CA GLY A 169 -29.59 17.70 -11.84
C GLY A 169 -29.73 19.23 -11.92
N GLN A 170 -28.96 19.99 -11.15
CA GLN A 170 -28.79 21.44 -11.31
C GLN A 170 -27.36 21.74 -11.77
N THR A 171 -27.19 22.53 -12.83
CA THR A 171 -25.88 23.11 -13.17
C THR A 171 -25.47 24.11 -12.09
N ILE A 172 -24.31 23.90 -11.49
CA ILE A 172 -23.76 24.69 -10.38
C ILE A 172 -22.81 25.75 -10.89
N GLU A 173 -21.91 25.37 -11.80
CA GLU A 173 -20.93 26.25 -12.44
C GLU A 173 -20.61 25.73 -13.84
N THR A 174 -20.26 26.63 -14.76
CA THR A 174 -19.83 26.29 -16.12
C THR A 174 -18.50 26.96 -16.44
N TRP A 175 -17.48 26.14 -16.68
CA TRP A 175 -16.14 26.61 -17.01
C TRP A 175 -15.86 26.53 -18.51
N THR A 176 -14.94 27.38 -18.98
CA THR A 176 -14.26 27.24 -20.27
C THR A 176 -12.84 26.77 -20.00
N LEU A 177 -12.45 25.63 -20.58
CA LEU A 177 -11.20 24.98 -20.25
C LEU A 177 -10.01 25.59 -20.98
N SER A 178 -8.82 25.41 -20.41
CA SER A 178 -7.56 25.67 -21.12
C SER A 178 -6.95 24.35 -21.61
N ILE A 179 -5.93 24.45 -22.47
CA ILE A 179 -5.11 23.29 -22.88
C ILE A 179 -4.18 22.74 -21.79
N GLY A 180 -4.09 23.41 -20.64
CA GLY A 180 -3.34 22.94 -19.48
C GLY A 180 -4.27 22.28 -18.46
N MET A 181 -3.77 21.21 -17.82
CA MET A 181 -4.45 20.56 -16.69
C MET A 181 -4.46 21.51 -15.49
N LEU A 182 -5.63 22.04 -15.18
CA LEU A 182 -5.85 23.07 -14.15
C LEU A 182 -6.97 22.66 -13.19
N ASP A 183 -6.90 23.21 -11.99
CA ASP A 183 -7.87 23.00 -10.93
C ASP A 183 -8.95 24.10 -11.00
N TYR A 184 -10.22 23.69 -11.13
CA TYR A 184 -11.38 24.58 -11.21
C TYR A 184 -12.24 24.37 -9.97
N THR A 185 -12.27 25.36 -9.07
CA THR A 185 -12.92 25.25 -7.75
C THR A 185 -14.20 26.08 -7.66
N VAL A 186 -15.24 25.53 -7.04
CA VAL A 186 -16.49 26.21 -6.66
C VAL A 186 -16.94 25.76 -5.27
N ASN A 187 -17.51 26.67 -4.46
CA ASN A 187 -18.17 26.31 -3.22
C ASN A 187 -19.68 26.22 -3.44
N THR A 188 -20.34 25.24 -2.83
CA THR A 188 -21.80 25.08 -2.97
C THR A 188 -22.44 24.42 -1.75
N ASP A 189 -23.72 24.71 -1.55
CA ASP A 189 -24.61 24.02 -0.60
C ASP A 189 -25.45 22.92 -1.29
N ALA A 190 -25.28 22.74 -2.61
CA ALA A 190 -25.97 21.69 -3.35
C ALA A 190 -25.46 20.29 -2.94
N THR A 191 -26.37 19.32 -2.97
CA THR A 191 -26.11 17.91 -2.64
C THR A 191 -26.96 17.00 -3.54
N GLY A 192 -26.56 15.73 -3.67
CA GLY A 192 -27.10 14.80 -4.65
C GLY A 192 -26.03 14.35 -5.64
N GLU A 193 -26.46 13.63 -6.69
CA GLU A 193 -25.55 13.08 -7.71
C GLU A 193 -24.68 14.18 -8.36
N LEU A 194 -23.36 14.03 -8.31
CA LEU A 194 -22.38 14.91 -8.94
C LEU A 194 -22.04 14.39 -10.34
N ARG A 195 -22.09 15.28 -11.34
CA ARG A 195 -21.66 15.00 -12.71
C ARG A 195 -20.75 16.11 -13.24
N VAL A 196 -19.72 15.73 -14.00
CA VAL A 196 -18.91 16.63 -14.82
C VAL A 196 -19.36 16.46 -16.27
N ALA A 197 -20.14 17.42 -16.78
CA ALA A 197 -20.84 17.32 -18.06
C ALA A 197 -20.17 18.17 -19.15
N PHE A 198 -19.79 17.53 -20.24
CA PHE A 198 -19.20 18.16 -21.42
C PHE A 198 -20.20 18.19 -22.58
N THR A 199 -20.33 19.33 -23.26
CA THR A 199 -21.05 19.42 -24.54
C THR A 199 -20.04 19.49 -25.68
N ASN A 200 -19.78 18.36 -26.34
CA ASN A 200 -19.01 18.35 -27.57
C ASN A 200 -19.82 18.98 -28.73
N ASP A 201 -19.42 20.17 -29.17
CA ASP A 201 -20.00 20.94 -30.27
C ASP A 201 -19.16 20.94 -31.56
N SER A 202 -17.99 20.27 -31.59
CA SER A 202 -17.16 20.17 -32.80
C SER A 202 -16.17 18.99 -32.78
N GLY A 203 -15.94 18.36 -33.93
CA GLY A 203 -15.23 17.07 -34.03
C GLY A 203 -13.73 16.99 -33.65
N ASP A 204 -13.13 18.07 -33.14
CA ASP A 204 -11.75 18.10 -32.61
C ASP A 204 -11.69 18.54 -31.12
N ARG A 205 -12.84 18.61 -30.42
CA ARG A 205 -12.93 19.02 -29.01
C ARG A 205 -13.20 17.83 -28.10
N ASP A 206 -12.21 17.52 -27.27
CA ASP A 206 -12.28 16.51 -26.21
C ASP A 206 -11.87 17.15 -24.87
N VAL A 207 -12.33 16.55 -23.77
CA VAL A 207 -11.94 16.94 -22.40
C VAL A 207 -11.31 15.75 -21.70
N GLN A 208 -10.23 16.03 -20.96
CA GLN A 208 -9.63 15.12 -19.98
C GLN A 208 -9.97 15.64 -18.58
N VAL A 209 -10.57 14.80 -17.74
CA VAL A 209 -10.86 15.07 -16.32
C VAL A 209 -9.96 14.16 -15.51
N ASP A 210 -9.03 14.71 -14.74
CA ASP A 210 -8.11 13.97 -13.86
C ASP A 210 -8.90 13.48 -12.64
N TYR A 211 -9.53 14.40 -11.90
CA TYR A 211 -10.38 14.05 -10.75
C TYR A 211 -11.44 15.09 -10.40
N VAL A 212 -12.38 14.68 -9.55
CA VAL A 212 -13.21 15.59 -8.74
C VAL A 212 -12.86 15.41 -7.26
N MET A 213 -12.46 16.49 -6.61
CA MET A 213 -12.20 16.53 -5.18
C MET A 213 -13.35 17.26 -4.47
N VAL A 214 -14.05 16.58 -3.57
CA VAL A 214 -15.12 17.14 -2.74
C VAL A 214 -14.66 17.14 -1.28
N ASN A 215 -14.56 18.31 -0.66
CA ASN A 215 -14.17 18.45 0.76
C ASN A 215 -12.88 17.70 1.14
N ASN A 216 -11.86 17.77 0.28
CA ASN A 216 -10.58 17.03 0.36
C ASN A 216 -10.66 15.51 0.18
N VAL A 217 -11.80 14.95 -0.24
CA VAL A 217 -11.89 13.57 -0.74
C VAL A 217 -11.80 13.58 -2.26
N THR A 218 -10.80 12.92 -2.82
CA THR A 218 -10.61 12.79 -4.28
C THR A 218 -11.37 11.59 -4.81
N HIS A 219 -12.07 11.79 -5.93
CA HIS A 219 -12.68 10.75 -6.75
C HIS A 219 -12.05 10.84 -8.15
N GLN A 220 -11.28 9.82 -8.52
CA GLN A 220 -10.62 9.76 -9.83
C GLN A 220 -11.65 9.56 -10.94
N ALA A 221 -11.43 10.15 -12.11
CA ALA A 221 -12.36 10.02 -13.22
C ALA A 221 -12.30 8.63 -13.88
N GLU A 222 -11.12 8.02 -13.92
CA GLU A 222 -10.86 6.66 -14.38
C GLU A 222 -11.46 5.58 -13.46
N ASP A 223 -11.80 5.90 -12.22
CA ASP A 223 -12.50 4.98 -11.30
C ASP A 223 -14.03 4.99 -11.51
N GLN A 224 -14.58 5.90 -12.32
CA GLN A 224 -16.03 6.06 -12.47
C GLN A 224 -16.61 5.17 -13.57
N GLU A 225 -17.61 4.34 -13.21
CA GLU A 225 -18.32 3.47 -14.15
C GLU A 225 -19.21 4.25 -15.14
N ASP A 226 -19.79 5.37 -14.69
CA ASP A 226 -20.71 6.17 -15.50
C ASP A 226 -19.96 7.28 -16.26
N ASN A 227 -19.43 6.95 -17.44
CA ASN A 227 -18.91 7.93 -18.40
C ASN A 227 -19.67 7.88 -19.74
N THR A 228 -20.77 8.64 -19.82
CA THR A 228 -21.58 8.76 -21.05
C THR A 228 -20.91 9.54 -22.19
N GLY A 229 -19.76 10.16 -21.97
CA GLY A 229 -18.98 10.87 -22.99
C GLY A 229 -17.77 10.10 -23.52
N ALA A 230 -17.45 8.92 -22.97
CA ALA A 230 -16.36 8.06 -23.42
C ALA A 230 -16.62 7.49 -24.83
N TRP A 231 -15.55 7.04 -25.50
CA TRP A 231 -15.60 6.47 -26.84
C TRP A 231 -14.82 5.15 -26.91
N ASP A 232 -15.53 4.05 -27.22
CA ASP A 232 -14.95 2.78 -27.63
C ASP A 232 -15.58 2.33 -28.97
N GLY A 233 -15.31 3.12 -30.02
CA GLY A 233 -15.86 2.90 -31.36
C GLY A 233 -17.27 3.46 -31.60
N GLU A 234 -18.03 3.75 -30.54
CA GLU A 234 -19.20 4.63 -30.55
C GLU A 234 -19.31 5.47 -29.25
N CYS A 235 -20.02 6.60 -29.30
CA CYS A 235 -20.18 7.52 -28.17
C CYS A 235 -21.03 6.90 -27.05
N GLY A 236 -20.57 7.01 -25.80
CA GLY A 236 -21.30 6.54 -24.62
C GLY A 236 -21.24 5.03 -24.42
N ALA A 237 -20.25 4.35 -25.03
CA ALA A 237 -20.01 2.92 -24.89
C ALA A 237 -18.90 2.57 -23.86
N GLY A 238 -18.22 3.57 -23.30
CA GLY A 238 -17.11 3.37 -22.36
C GLY A 238 -17.46 3.68 -20.90
N SER A 239 -16.64 3.13 -20.01
CA SER A 239 -16.59 3.37 -18.57
C SER A 239 -15.11 3.42 -18.15
N TYR A 240 -14.82 3.84 -16.91
CA TYR A 240 -13.44 3.88 -16.37
C TYR A 240 -12.46 4.69 -17.23
N SER A 241 -12.83 5.93 -17.55
CA SER A 241 -12.03 6.80 -18.40
C SER A 241 -12.13 8.26 -17.98
N GLU A 242 -10.97 8.91 -17.86
CA GLU A 242 -10.81 10.36 -17.74
C GLU A 242 -11.29 11.15 -18.97
N MET A 243 -11.53 10.49 -20.12
CA MET A 243 -11.82 11.15 -21.39
C MET A 243 -13.31 11.33 -21.67
N LEU A 244 -13.69 12.56 -22.03
CA LEU A 244 -14.98 12.93 -22.60
C LEU A 244 -14.77 13.33 -24.07
N HIS A 245 -14.90 12.35 -24.98
CA HIS A 245 -14.79 12.53 -26.43
C HIS A 245 -16.11 12.96 -27.09
N CYS A 246 -17.25 12.72 -26.43
CA CYS A 246 -18.58 13.04 -26.95
C CYS A 246 -19.36 13.93 -25.97
N SER A 247 -20.47 14.50 -26.43
CA SER A 247 -21.44 15.12 -25.52
C SER A 247 -21.94 14.09 -24.51
N GLY A 248 -21.68 14.30 -23.23
CA GLY A 248 -21.90 13.33 -22.15
C GLY A 248 -21.33 13.83 -20.82
N SER A 249 -21.28 12.97 -19.82
CA SER A 249 -20.77 13.30 -18.48
C SER A 249 -20.08 12.12 -17.81
N ILE A 250 -19.11 12.43 -16.95
CA ILE A 250 -18.65 11.50 -15.91
C ILE A 250 -19.49 11.72 -14.65
N GLY A 251 -20.08 10.65 -14.11
CA GLY A 251 -20.85 10.65 -12.86
C GLY A 251 -20.02 10.15 -11.68
N PHE A 252 -20.04 10.87 -10.56
CA PHE A 252 -19.24 10.61 -9.36
C PHE A 252 -20.10 10.21 -8.14
N GLY A 253 -21.28 9.64 -8.38
CA GLY A 253 -22.23 9.26 -7.33
C GLY A 253 -22.70 10.47 -6.50
N ASN A 254 -23.06 10.25 -5.22
CA ASN A 254 -23.43 11.32 -4.27
C ASN A 254 -22.32 11.50 -3.21
N PRO A 255 -21.25 12.27 -3.49
CA PRO A 255 -20.09 12.41 -2.58
C PRO A 255 -20.38 13.29 -1.33
N PHE A 256 -21.62 13.72 -1.13
CA PHE A 256 -22.01 14.67 -0.07
C PHE A 256 -22.62 14.02 1.17
N ASP A 257 -23.00 12.75 1.11
CA ASP A 257 -23.38 12.02 2.32
C ASP A 257 -22.18 11.26 2.88
N GLY A 258 -21.92 11.45 4.18
CA GLY A 258 -20.82 10.80 4.90
C GLY A 258 -21.12 9.33 5.23
N SER A 259 -21.80 8.61 4.32
CA SER A 259 -22.16 7.21 4.48
C SER A 259 -21.83 6.43 3.21
N SER A 260 -20.78 5.61 3.27
CA SER A 260 -20.48 4.60 2.24
C SER A 260 -21.69 3.68 2.04
N SER A 261 -22.50 4.00 1.03
CA SER A 261 -23.71 3.27 0.66
C SER A 261 -23.89 3.25 -0.86
N SER A 262 -22.88 2.68 -1.54
CA SER A 262 -22.98 2.26 -2.94
C SER A 262 -24.13 1.27 -3.10
N SER A 263 -25.25 1.73 -3.66
CA SER A 263 -26.41 0.91 -3.98
C SER A 263 -26.92 1.20 -5.39
N SER A 264 -26.25 0.62 -6.38
CA SER A 264 -26.76 0.51 -7.74
C SER A 264 -26.34 -0.82 -8.35
N SER A 265 -27.28 -1.76 -8.36
CA SER A 265 -27.14 -3.09 -8.96
C SER A 265 -27.29 -3.05 -10.49
N SER A 266 -26.32 -3.59 -11.25
CA SER A 266 -26.63 -4.50 -12.38
C SER A 266 -25.41 -5.21 -13.01
N SER A 267 -25.04 -6.34 -12.43
CA SER A 267 -24.75 -7.61 -13.14
C SER A 267 -23.84 -7.62 -14.39
N SER A 268 -22.63 -8.16 -14.22
CA SER A 268 -22.10 -9.20 -15.13
C SER A 268 -21.10 -10.15 -14.45
N SER A 269 -21.43 -11.46 -14.46
CA SER A 269 -20.51 -12.60 -14.25
C SER A 269 -19.72 -12.70 -12.93
N GLY A 270 -20.42 -12.66 -11.80
CA GLY A 270 -19.88 -13.23 -10.55
C GLY A 270 -19.83 -14.77 -10.59
N ASN A 271 -18.73 -15.35 -10.09
CA ASN A 271 -18.65 -16.76 -9.68
C ASN A 271 -19.58 -16.96 -8.46
N PRO A 272 -20.36 -18.04 -8.34
CA PRO A 272 -21.44 -18.08 -7.35
C PRO A 272 -20.95 -18.54 -5.97
N GLY A 273 -20.44 -17.59 -5.17
CA GLY A 273 -20.33 -17.76 -3.72
C GLY A 273 -19.15 -17.09 -3.03
N ASN A 274 -19.19 -15.77 -2.87
CA ASN A 274 -18.95 -15.08 -1.59
C ASN A 274 -19.43 -13.61 -1.66
N PRO A 275 -19.62 -12.89 -0.53
CA PRO A 275 -20.04 -11.49 -0.55
C PRO A 275 -18.89 -10.57 -1.01
N ASP A 276 -19.25 -9.35 -1.39
CA ASP A 276 -18.30 -8.34 -1.88
C ASP A 276 -17.32 -7.90 -0.76
N PHE A 277 -16.16 -8.55 -0.69
CA PHE A 277 -15.03 -8.13 0.13
C PHE A 277 -14.27 -6.98 -0.53
N PRO A 278 -13.56 -6.12 0.22
CA PRO A 278 -12.74 -5.08 -0.38
C PRO A 278 -11.66 -5.70 -1.28
N GLU A 279 -11.41 -5.05 -2.43
CA GLU A 279 -10.47 -5.49 -3.46
C GLU A 279 -9.03 -5.66 -2.93
N PHE A 280 -8.68 -4.92 -1.87
CA PHE A 280 -7.44 -5.03 -1.13
C PHE A 280 -7.72 -5.06 0.38
N PHE A 281 -7.00 -5.90 1.13
CA PHE A 281 -7.14 -6.01 2.59
C PHE A 281 -5.83 -5.86 3.35
N VAL A 282 -5.90 -5.42 4.62
CA VAL A 282 -4.81 -5.55 5.59
C VAL A 282 -5.28 -6.44 6.75
N GLY A 283 -4.83 -7.69 6.75
CA GLY A 283 -5.21 -8.75 7.67
C GLY A 283 -4.17 -9.08 8.73
N ASN A 284 -4.53 -10.01 9.61
CA ASN A 284 -3.64 -10.52 10.65
C ASN A 284 -4.02 -11.94 11.08
N ILE A 285 -3.18 -12.55 11.92
CA ILE A 285 -3.49 -13.85 12.53
C ILE A 285 -4.28 -13.76 13.83
N THR A 286 -4.83 -14.90 14.24
CA THR A 286 -5.27 -15.14 15.62
C THR A 286 -4.17 -14.85 16.65
N THR A 287 -4.57 -14.60 17.91
CA THR A 287 -3.62 -14.36 19.02
C THR A 287 -3.76 -15.47 20.05
N ASN A 288 -2.73 -16.33 20.19
CA ASN A 288 -2.76 -17.52 21.07
C ASN A 288 -3.98 -18.43 20.82
N GLY A 289 -4.36 -18.63 19.55
CA GLY A 289 -5.50 -19.45 19.17
C GLY A 289 -6.87 -18.90 19.58
N SER A 290 -7.02 -17.58 19.57
CA SER A 290 -8.32 -16.91 19.74
C SER A 290 -8.34 -15.60 18.95
N VAL A 291 -9.52 -15.19 18.48
CA VAL A 291 -9.72 -13.86 17.90
C VAL A 291 -9.88 -12.83 19.02
N ARG A 292 -9.20 -11.69 18.91
CA ARG A 292 -9.35 -10.60 19.88
C ARG A 292 -10.64 -9.82 19.65
N SER A 293 -11.26 -9.32 20.72
CA SER A 293 -12.49 -8.51 20.62
C SER A 293 -12.29 -7.16 19.92
N ASP A 294 -11.05 -6.72 19.74
CA ASP A 294 -10.64 -5.49 19.03
C ASP A 294 -10.02 -5.77 17.65
N PHE A 295 -10.09 -7.00 17.13
CA PHE A 295 -9.42 -7.38 15.88
C PHE A 295 -9.86 -6.51 14.69
N THR A 296 -11.17 -6.35 14.48
CA THR A 296 -11.76 -5.52 13.42
C THR A 296 -11.66 -4.01 13.63
N GLN A 297 -10.98 -3.55 14.70
CA GLN A 297 -10.56 -2.15 14.80
C GLN A 297 -9.28 -1.87 13.99
N TYR A 298 -8.57 -2.92 13.60
CA TYR A 298 -7.24 -2.83 12.99
C TYR A 298 -7.13 -3.60 11.68
N TRP A 299 -7.85 -4.71 11.53
CA TRP A 299 -7.63 -5.70 10.46
C TRP A 299 -8.92 -6.10 9.74
N ASP A 300 -8.82 -6.23 8.42
CA ASP A 300 -9.96 -6.48 7.52
C ASP A 300 -10.08 -7.94 7.08
N GLN A 301 -9.13 -8.80 7.47
CA GLN A 301 -8.99 -10.20 7.07
C GLN A 301 -8.36 -11.00 8.22
N ILE A 302 -8.73 -12.29 8.36
CA ILE A 302 -8.17 -13.16 9.41
C ILE A 302 -7.58 -14.48 8.89
N THR A 303 -6.40 -14.82 9.40
CA THR A 303 -5.73 -16.11 9.14
C THR A 303 -5.58 -16.90 10.46
N PRO A 304 -5.96 -18.18 10.55
CA PRO A 304 -5.64 -19.01 11.71
C PRO A 304 -4.13 -19.25 11.83
N GLU A 305 -3.48 -18.83 12.92
CA GLU A 305 -2.02 -19.04 13.12
C GLU A 305 -1.67 -20.53 13.16
N ASN A 306 -2.50 -21.32 13.85
CA ASN A 306 -2.29 -22.75 14.02
C ASN A 306 -3.57 -23.60 13.94
N GLU A 307 -4.74 -22.98 14.11
CA GLU A 307 -5.99 -23.70 14.38
C GLU A 307 -6.50 -24.46 13.15
N GLY A 308 -6.15 -23.99 11.94
CA GLY A 308 -6.51 -24.64 10.67
C GLY A 308 -5.44 -25.57 10.08
N LYS A 309 -4.29 -25.74 10.73
CA LYS A 309 -3.25 -26.68 10.26
C LYS A 309 -3.71 -28.12 10.50
N TRP A 310 -3.51 -29.00 9.51
CA TRP A 310 -4.05 -30.37 9.53
C TRP A 310 -3.77 -31.13 10.84
N GLY A 311 -2.55 -31.11 11.39
CA GLY A 311 -2.24 -31.82 12.64
C GLY A 311 -2.81 -31.17 13.91
N SER A 312 -3.28 -29.92 13.85
CA SER A 312 -4.05 -29.26 14.92
C SER A 312 -5.51 -29.74 14.93
N VAL A 313 -6.10 -29.89 13.74
CA VAL A 313 -7.48 -30.36 13.58
C VAL A 313 -7.55 -31.88 13.75
N GLU A 314 -6.67 -32.65 13.13
CA GLU A 314 -6.74 -34.11 13.05
C GLU A 314 -5.51 -34.82 13.65
N GLY A 315 -5.08 -34.37 14.84
CA GLY A 315 -3.94 -34.97 15.55
C GLY A 315 -4.08 -36.47 15.84
N THR A 316 -5.29 -37.04 15.74
CA THR A 316 -5.58 -38.48 15.74
C THR A 316 -6.46 -38.80 14.54
N ARG A 317 -6.06 -39.78 13.72
CA ARG A 317 -6.75 -40.21 12.51
C ARG A 317 -8.24 -40.49 12.77
N ASP A 318 -9.10 -40.06 11.86
CA ASP A 318 -10.57 -40.16 11.92
C ASP A 318 -11.19 -39.38 13.12
N GLN A 319 -10.46 -38.47 13.76
CA GLN A 319 -10.90 -37.74 14.97
C GLN A 319 -10.57 -36.24 14.90
N TYR A 320 -11.42 -35.50 14.19
CA TYR A 320 -11.31 -34.06 14.05
C TYR A 320 -11.68 -33.26 15.31
N ASN A 321 -10.93 -32.19 15.54
CA ASN A 321 -11.10 -31.15 16.54
C ASN A 321 -11.30 -29.79 15.85
N TRP A 322 -12.44 -29.64 15.15
CA TRP A 322 -12.77 -28.42 14.40
C TRP A 322 -13.03 -27.18 15.26
N GLY A 323 -13.36 -27.34 16.56
CA GLY A 323 -13.87 -26.27 17.42
C GLY A 323 -13.06 -24.94 17.41
N PRO A 324 -11.72 -24.96 17.57
CA PRO A 324 -10.93 -23.73 17.52
C PRO A 324 -10.96 -23.02 16.15
N LEU A 325 -11.13 -23.77 15.06
CA LEU A 325 -11.28 -23.19 13.72
C LEU A 325 -12.72 -22.71 13.46
N ASP A 326 -13.73 -23.43 13.99
CA ASP A 326 -15.13 -23.01 13.98
C ASP A 326 -15.32 -21.64 14.64
N ASP A 327 -14.71 -21.42 15.81
CA ASP A 327 -14.77 -20.14 16.53
C ASP A 327 -14.22 -18.96 15.69
N ILE A 328 -13.23 -19.21 14.82
CA ILE A 328 -12.65 -18.20 13.91
C ILE A 328 -13.59 -17.92 12.74
N TYR A 329 -14.12 -18.95 12.08
CA TYR A 329 -15.09 -18.79 10.99
C TYR A 329 -16.40 -18.16 11.46
N ASP A 330 -16.86 -18.47 12.67
CA ASP A 330 -18.02 -17.81 13.27
C ASP A 330 -17.76 -16.32 13.55
N TYR A 331 -16.57 -15.97 14.06
CA TYR A 331 -16.19 -14.57 14.22
C TYR A 331 -16.09 -13.83 12.87
N ALA A 332 -15.43 -14.42 11.88
CA ALA A 332 -15.20 -13.83 10.57
C ALA A 332 -16.53 -13.52 9.87
N ARG A 333 -17.42 -14.52 9.79
CA ARG A 333 -18.79 -14.35 9.23
C ARG A 333 -19.65 -13.37 10.02
N ALA A 334 -19.55 -13.35 11.35
CA ALA A 334 -20.28 -12.38 12.17
C ALA A 334 -19.74 -10.94 12.01
N SER A 335 -18.51 -10.79 11.56
CA SER A 335 -17.81 -9.51 11.38
C SER A 335 -17.78 -9.01 9.93
N GLY A 336 -18.08 -9.87 8.96
CA GLY A 336 -17.99 -9.54 7.53
C GLY A 336 -16.55 -9.42 7.01
N ILE A 337 -15.61 -10.18 7.58
CA ILE A 337 -14.21 -10.23 7.12
C ILE A 337 -13.90 -11.62 6.51
N PRO A 338 -13.05 -11.70 5.47
CA PRO A 338 -12.71 -12.95 4.83
C PRO A 338 -11.68 -13.73 5.65
N VAL A 339 -11.67 -15.05 5.45
CA VAL A 339 -10.71 -15.99 6.05
C VAL A 339 -9.72 -16.45 4.99
N LYS A 340 -8.43 -16.44 5.33
CA LYS A 340 -7.43 -17.24 4.61
C LYS A 340 -7.18 -18.53 5.37
N ALA A 341 -7.51 -19.66 4.78
CA ALA A 341 -7.14 -20.96 5.29
C ALA A 341 -5.62 -21.15 5.21
N HIS A 342 -5.03 -21.52 6.33
CA HIS A 342 -3.62 -21.86 6.43
C HIS A 342 -3.51 -23.14 7.29
N VAL A 343 -3.25 -24.31 6.71
CA VAL A 343 -2.88 -24.66 5.32
C VAL A 343 -3.37 -26.08 5.04
N LEU A 344 -3.75 -26.40 3.79
CA LEU A 344 -4.18 -27.76 3.43
C LEU A 344 -3.01 -28.76 3.41
N VAL A 345 -1.96 -28.50 2.62
CA VAL A 345 -0.82 -29.42 2.42
C VAL A 345 0.51 -28.76 2.79
N TRP A 346 1.11 -29.21 3.90
CA TRP A 346 2.42 -28.75 4.38
C TRP A 346 3.22 -29.89 5.01
N GLY A 347 4.54 -29.87 4.90
CA GLY A 347 5.44 -30.87 5.51
C GLY A 347 5.73 -30.65 6.99
N SER A 348 5.44 -29.46 7.53
CA SER A 348 5.37 -29.20 8.97
C SER A 348 3.92 -29.25 9.47
N GLN A 349 3.73 -29.45 10.78
CA GLN A 349 2.43 -29.47 11.49
C GLN A 349 1.29 -30.34 10.90
N ARG A 350 1.54 -31.16 9.88
CA ARG A 350 0.71 -32.31 9.46
C ARG A 350 0.57 -33.37 10.57
N PRO A 351 -0.51 -34.17 10.59
CA PRO A 351 -0.64 -35.28 11.53
C PRO A 351 0.54 -36.26 11.48
N SER A 352 1.09 -36.64 12.64
CA SER A 352 2.24 -37.56 12.70
C SER A 352 1.93 -38.99 12.23
N TRP A 353 0.66 -39.39 12.19
CA TRP A 353 0.24 -40.73 11.78
C TRP A 353 0.34 -40.94 10.26
N ILE A 354 0.32 -39.87 9.45
CA ILE A 354 0.36 -39.96 7.98
C ILE A 354 1.69 -40.50 7.44
N ASP A 355 2.80 -40.26 8.16
CA ASP A 355 4.15 -40.68 7.76
C ASP A 355 4.31 -42.20 7.69
N GLY A 356 3.48 -42.96 8.43
CA GLY A 356 3.55 -44.42 8.50
C GLY A 356 2.69 -45.16 7.48
N LEU A 357 1.90 -44.43 6.68
CA LEU A 357 0.94 -44.99 5.74
C LEU A 357 1.57 -45.32 4.38
N SER A 358 0.93 -46.22 3.62
CA SER A 358 1.32 -46.46 2.23
C SER A 358 0.95 -45.27 1.33
N ALA A 359 1.60 -45.13 0.17
CA ALA A 359 1.29 -44.06 -0.80
C ALA A 359 -0.20 -44.01 -1.21
N ALA A 360 -0.88 -45.16 -1.27
CA ALA A 360 -2.30 -45.25 -1.60
C ALA A 360 -3.20 -44.82 -0.44
N GLU A 361 -2.79 -45.08 0.81
CA GLU A 361 -3.48 -44.55 1.99
C GLU A 361 -3.22 -43.04 2.11
N GLN A 362 -1.97 -42.56 2.07
CA GLN A 362 -1.66 -41.12 2.12
C GLN A 362 -2.43 -40.31 1.09
N ARG A 363 -2.60 -40.84 -0.14
CA ARG A 363 -3.49 -40.25 -1.15
C ARG A 363 -4.93 -40.08 -0.65
N ALA A 364 -5.52 -41.15 -0.12
CA ALA A 364 -6.89 -41.13 0.37
C ALA A 364 -7.08 -40.14 1.53
N GLU A 365 -6.13 -40.08 2.46
CA GLU A 365 -6.19 -39.13 3.59
C GLU A 365 -6.04 -37.67 3.15
N ILE A 366 -5.21 -37.38 2.13
CA ILE A 366 -5.10 -36.02 1.56
C ILE A 366 -6.41 -35.63 0.88
N GLU A 367 -7.02 -36.55 0.13
CA GLU A 367 -8.31 -36.33 -0.53
C GLU A 367 -9.42 -36.12 0.51
N GLU A 368 -9.52 -36.98 1.52
CA GLU A 368 -10.48 -36.88 2.64
C GLU A 368 -10.32 -35.58 3.44
N TRP A 369 -9.09 -35.20 3.81
CA TRP A 369 -8.82 -33.93 4.50
C TRP A 369 -9.25 -32.71 3.69
N ILE A 370 -8.95 -32.66 2.39
CA ILE A 370 -9.34 -31.56 1.52
C ILE A 370 -10.87 -31.53 1.37
N VAL A 371 -11.52 -32.68 1.17
CA VAL A 371 -12.99 -32.80 1.08
C VAL A 371 -13.65 -32.31 2.37
N ASP A 372 -13.26 -32.85 3.53
CA ASP A 372 -13.87 -32.52 4.82
C ASP A 372 -13.66 -31.04 5.19
N TYR A 373 -12.52 -30.44 4.83
CA TYR A 373 -12.30 -29.01 4.97
C TYR A 373 -13.27 -28.20 4.08
N CYS A 374 -13.31 -28.51 2.79
CA CYS A 374 -14.11 -27.78 1.81
C CYS A 374 -15.63 -27.93 2.01
N GLU A 375 -16.10 -29.11 2.42
CA GLU A 375 -17.51 -29.34 2.77
C GLU A 375 -17.91 -28.60 4.06
N ARG A 376 -16.97 -28.43 5.00
CA ARG A 376 -17.21 -27.73 6.27
C ARG A 376 -17.19 -26.21 6.12
N TYR A 377 -16.26 -25.68 5.31
CA TYR A 377 -16.06 -24.26 5.08
C TYR A 377 -16.17 -23.91 3.59
N PRO A 378 -17.36 -24.11 2.96
CA PRO A 378 -17.54 -23.91 1.52
C PRO A 378 -17.42 -22.44 1.09
N ASP A 379 -17.61 -21.53 2.04
CA ASP A 379 -17.52 -20.08 1.88
C ASP A 379 -16.10 -19.55 2.21
N THR A 380 -15.06 -20.38 2.16
CA THR A 380 -13.66 -19.94 2.38
C THR A 380 -13.17 -19.11 1.20
N GLU A 381 -12.71 -17.87 1.44
CA GLU A 381 -12.29 -16.95 0.38
C GLU A 381 -10.92 -17.30 -0.20
N MET A 382 -9.95 -17.63 0.65
CA MET A 382 -8.55 -17.83 0.27
C MET A 382 -7.99 -19.08 0.94
N ILE A 383 -7.17 -19.85 0.24
CA ILE A 383 -6.59 -21.07 0.77
C ILE A 383 -5.11 -21.17 0.38
N ASP A 384 -4.22 -21.18 1.38
CA ASP A 384 -2.87 -21.70 1.21
C ASP A 384 -3.01 -23.23 0.99
N VAL A 385 -2.97 -23.67 -0.28
CA VAL A 385 -3.16 -25.08 -0.64
C VAL A 385 -1.88 -25.86 -0.38
N VAL A 386 -0.75 -25.33 -0.83
CA VAL A 386 0.58 -25.89 -0.62
C VAL A 386 1.46 -24.82 0.01
N ASN A 387 2.10 -25.17 1.12
CA ASN A 387 3.08 -24.31 1.79
C ASN A 387 4.48 -24.95 1.75
N GLU A 388 5.51 -24.12 1.54
CA GLU A 388 6.93 -24.46 1.73
C GLU A 388 7.43 -25.71 0.97
N ALA A 389 7.07 -25.82 -0.31
CA ALA A 389 7.35 -27.02 -1.10
C ALA A 389 8.83 -27.18 -1.51
N LEU A 390 9.69 -26.16 -1.32
CA LEU A 390 11.10 -26.27 -1.65
C LEU A 390 11.80 -27.38 -0.83
N PRO A 391 12.70 -28.19 -1.42
CA PRO A 391 13.44 -29.23 -0.69
C PRO A 391 14.31 -28.72 0.48
N SER A 392 14.63 -27.43 0.50
CA SER A 392 15.34 -26.75 1.60
C SER A 392 14.42 -26.30 2.75
N HIS A 393 13.10 -26.35 2.56
CA HIS A 393 12.09 -25.84 3.49
C HIS A 393 11.38 -27.00 4.20
N ALA A 394 10.05 -27.06 4.18
CA ALA A 394 9.26 -28.12 4.82
C ALA A 394 8.30 -28.80 3.80
N PRO A 395 8.83 -29.49 2.78
CA PRO A 395 8.03 -30.11 1.73
C PRO A 395 7.16 -31.25 2.27
N ALA A 396 5.96 -31.38 1.72
CA ALA A 396 5.00 -32.42 2.08
C ALA A 396 5.40 -33.79 1.51
N ASN A 397 6.43 -34.43 2.09
CA ASN A 397 6.95 -35.74 1.65
C ASN A 397 5.89 -36.86 1.56
N TYR A 398 4.79 -36.76 2.33
CA TYR A 398 3.66 -37.68 2.23
C TYR A 398 2.84 -37.46 0.96
N ALA A 399 2.67 -36.20 0.51
CA ALA A 399 2.05 -35.87 -0.77
C ALA A 399 2.96 -36.26 -1.94
N GLU A 400 4.27 -36.03 -1.84
CA GLU A 400 5.24 -36.51 -2.84
C GLU A 400 5.22 -38.05 -2.94
N ASN A 401 5.14 -38.78 -1.83
CA ASN A 401 5.01 -40.24 -1.86
C ASN A 401 3.64 -40.70 -2.41
N ALA A 402 2.56 -39.95 -2.15
CA ALA A 402 1.21 -40.24 -2.67
C ALA A 402 1.05 -39.99 -4.18
N TYR A 403 1.69 -38.96 -4.72
CA TYR A 403 1.45 -38.45 -6.09
C TYR A 403 2.68 -38.41 -7.00
N GLY A 404 3.89 -38.59 -6.47
CA GLY A 404 5.14 -38.46 -7.20
C GLY A 404 5.56 -37.00 -7.38
N SER A 405 6.30 -36.71 -8.45
CA SER A 405 6.82 -35.36 -8.77
C SER A 405 5.73 -34.29 -8.92
N ASP A 406 4.51 -34.71 -9.26
CA ASP A 406 3.43 -33.81 -9.66
C ASP A 406 2.54 -33.41 -8.46
N TRP A 407 2.96 -33.76 -7.23
CA TRP A 407 2.16 -33.62 -6.00
C TRP A 407 1.67 -32.21 -5.72
N ILE A 408 2.44 -31.17 -6.08
CA ILE A 408 2.01 -29.77 -5.96
C ILE A 408 0.77 -29.56 -6.84
N THR A 409 0.88 -29.86 -8.14
CA THR A 409 -0.20 -29.71 -9.13
C THR A 409 -1.43 -30.54 -8.76
N GLU A 410 -1.24 -31.75 -8.26
CA GLU A 410 -2.34 -32.64 -7.86
C GLU A 410 -3.05 -32.14 -6.58
N SER A 411 -2.32 -31.54 -5.64
CA SER A 411 -2.91 -30.90 -4.45
C SER A 411 -3.80 -29.71 -4.87
N PHE A 412 -3.34 -28.88 -5.81
CA PHE A 412 -4.16 -27.80 -6.38
C PHE A 412 -5.34 -28.31 -7.21
N ARG A 413 -5.19 -29.42 -7.94
CA ARG A 413 -6.29 -30.04 -8.69
C ARG A 413 -7.41 -30.49 -7.73
N LEU A 414 -7.07 -31.15 -6.62
CA LEU A 414 -8.02 -31.56 -5.59
C LEU A 414 -8.67 -30.35 -4.91
N ALA A 415 -7.89 -29.33 -4.54
CA ALA A 415 -8.43 -28.10 -3.96
C ALA A 415 -9.39 -27.39 -4.93
N ARG A 416 -9.12 -27.34 -6.24
CA ARG A 416 -10.07 -26.78 -7.23
C ARG A 416 -11.33 -27.62 -7.39
N GLU A 417 -11.24 -28.93 -7.24
CA GLU A 417 -12.39 -29.84 -7.35
C GLU A 417 -13.35 -29.69 -6.16
N HIS A 418 -12.85 -29.47 -4.95
CA HIS A 418 -13.65 -29.44 -3.71
C HIS A 418 -13.90 -28.04 -3.13
N CYS A 419 -12.96 -27.11 -3.27
CA CYS A 419 -13.07 -25.69 -2.91
C CYS A 419 -13.10 -24.78 -4.17
N PRO A 420 -14.07 -24.93 -5.10
CA PRO A 420 -14.04 -24.27 -6.40
C PRO A 420 -14.15 -22.74 -6.33
N ASN A 421 -14.72 -22.21 -5.24
CA ASN A 421 -14.98 -20.78 -5.02
C ASN A 421 -13.79 -20.02 -4.40
N ALA A 422 -12.82 -20.73 -3.81
CA ALA A 422 -11.69 -20.12 -3.15
C ALA A 422 -10.59 -19.68 -4.13
N VAL A 423 -9.87 -18.63 -3.75
CA VAL A 423 -8.58 -18.26 -4.33
C VAL A 423 -7.53 -19.25 -3.80
N LEU A 424 -6.94 -20.03 -4.70
CA LEU A 424 -5.98 -21.08 -4.38
C LEU A 424 -4.54 -20.57 -4.46
N ILE A 425 -3.86 -20.55 -3.30
CA ILE A 425 -2.58 -19.88 -3.08
C ILE A 425 -1.45 -20.91 -2.91
N TYR A 426 -0.32 -20.67 -3.58
CA TYR A 426 0.97 -21.31 -3.23
C TYR A 426 1.75 -20.38 -2.30
N ASN A 427 2.11 -20.83 -1.10
CA ASN A 427 2.73 -19.98 -0.07
C ASN A 427 4.16 -20.44 0.28
N ASP A 428 5.10 -19.50 0.46
CA ASP A 428 6.49 -19.85 0.84
C ASP A 428 7.28 -18.69 1.48
N TYR A 429 8.29 -19.04 2.29
CA TYR A 429 9.30 -18.10 2.78
C TYR A 429 10.52 -18.02 1.85
N ASN A 430 11.41 -17.06 2.10
CA ASN A 430 12.57 -16.70 1.26
C ASN A 430 12.27 -16.40 -0.22
N PHE A 431 11.01 -16.42 -0.65
CA PHE A 431 10.59 -16.13 -2.02
C PHE A 431 11.05 -14.72 -2.43
N MET A 432 10.88 -13.74 -1.54
CA MET A 432 11.37 -12.38 -1.74
C MET A 432 12.88 -12.20 -1.46
N THR A 433 13.63 -13.26 -1.11
CA THR A 433 15.05 -13.15 -0.73
C THR A 433 15.99 -13.88 -1.69
N TRP A 434 16.48 -15.08 -1.32
CA TRP A 434 17.51 -15.83 -2.04
C TRP A 434 16.99 -17.08 -2.75
N ASP A 435 15.73 -17.47 -2.51
CA ASP A 435 15.13 -18.69 -3.08
C ASP A 435 14.19 -18.40 -4.28
N THR A 436 14.06 -17.13 -4.71
CA THR A 436 13.11 -16.65 -5.73
C THR A 436 13.08 -17.49 -7.01
N ASP A 437 14.22 -17.64 -7.69
CA ASP A 437 14.29 -18.38 -8.96
C ASP A 437 13.99 -19.87 -8.79
N ALA A 438 14.42 -20.44 -7.65
CA ALA A 438 14.21 -21.86 -7.35
C ALA A 438 12.72 -22.16 -7.08
N ILE A 439 12.01 -21.27 -6.39
CA ILE A 439 10.56 -21.39 -6.19
C ILE A 439 9.84 -21.21 -7.53
N ILE A 440 10.12 -20.12 -8.27
CA ILE A 440 9.52 -19.86 -9.59
C ILE A 440 9.63 -21.08 -10.51
N ASP A 441 10.84 -21.65 -10.68
CA ASP A 441 11.05 -22.79 -11.56
C ASP A 441 10.35 -24.06 -11.05
N MET A 442 10.23 -24.24 -9.73
CA MET A 442 9.52 -25.37 -9.11
C MET A 442 7.99 -25.28 -9.28
N ILE A 443 7.39 -24.10 -9.10
CA ILE A 443 5.92 -23.94 -9.11
C ILE A 443 5.35 -23.67 -10.51
N ARG A 444 6.16 -23.25 -11.47
CA ARG A 444 5.72 -22.97 -12.85
C ARG A 444 4.88 -24.10 -13.49
N PRO A 445 5.14 -25.40 -13.28
CA PRO A 445 4.25 -26.48 -13.77
C PRO A 445 2.83 -26.43 -13.16
N ALA A 446 2.71 -26.11 -11.87
CA ALA A 446 1.41 -25.98 -11.20
C ALA A 446 0.69 -24.71 -11.64
N VAL A 447 1.39 -23.58 -11.75
CA VAL A 447 0.84 -22.33 -12.33
C VAL A 447 0.33 -22.56 -13.75
N ASN A 448 1.13 -23.18 -14.62
CA ASN A 448 0.75 -23.50 -16.00
C ASN A 448 -0.40 -24.52 -16.13
N SER A 449 -0.81 -25.18 -15.05
CA SER A 449 -1.99 -26.06 -15.06
C SER A 449 -3.32 -25.29 -14.99
N GLY A 450 -3.29 -24.03 -14.53
CA GLY A 450 -4.48 -23.20 -14.31
C GLY A 450 -5.25 -23.49 -13.02
N TYR A 451 -4.67 -24.25 -12.07
CA TYR A 451 -5.28 -24.49 -10.76
C TYR A 451 -4.78 -23.55 -9.64
N VAL A 452 -3.63 -22.89 -9.82
CA VAL A 452 -3.10 -21.88 -8.89
C VAL A 452 -3.64 -20.51 -9.31
N ASP A 453 -4.24 -19.77 -8.39
CA ASP A 453 -4.76 -18.42 -8.66
C ASP A 453 -3.82 -17.32 -8.22
N ALA A 454 -3.05 -17.54 -7.15
CA ALA A 454 -2.22 -16.50 -6.54
C ALA A 454 -0.99 -17.06 -5.81
N ILE A 455 -0.04 -16.17 -5.51
CA ILE A 455 1.24 -16.49 -4.88
C ILE A 455 1.36 -15.80 -3.52
N GLY A 456 1.48 -16.60 -2.45
CA GLY A 456 1.71 -16.17 -1.08
C GLY A 456 3.21 -15.98 -0.79
N LEU A 457 3.55 -14.78 -0.32
CA LEU A 457 4.89 -14.36 0.02
C LEU A 457 4.97 -14.12 1.53
N GLN A 458 5.52 -15.08 2.29
CA GLN A 458 5.55 -14.96 3.76
C GLN A 458 6.29 -13.70 4.23
N ALA A 459 7.19 -13.14 3.42
CA ALA A 459 7.87 -11.86 3.64
C ALA A 459 8.65 -11.71 4.97
N HIS A 460 8.88 -12.81 5.69
CA HIS A 460 9.76 -12.86 6.86
C HIS A 460 11.20 -12.42 6.53
N GLY A 461 11.84 -11.71 7.45
CA GLY A 461 13.30 -11.52 7.45
C GLY A 461 13.87 -10.49 6.48
N LEU A 462 13.06 -9.60 5.90
CA LEU A 462 13.51 -8.51 5.01
C LEU A 462 14.40 -7.42 5.69
N TYR A 463 14.80 -7.64 6.94
CA TYR A 463 15.68 -6.79 7.75
C TYR A 463 16.94 -7.53 8.28
N ASN A 464 17.00 -8.88 8.19
CA ASN A 464 18.04 -9.71 8.81
C ASN A 464 18.21 -11.02 8.01
N PRO A 465 19.40 -11.37 7.45
CA PRO A 465 20.75 -10.91 7.79
C PRO A 465 21.19 -9.57 7.18
N ARG A 466 20.32 -8.91 6.41
CA ARG A 466 20.55 -7.58 5.85
C ARG A 466 19.24 -6.81 5.82
N VAL A 467 19.32 -5.49 5.90
CA VAL A 467 18.21 -4.60 5.53
C VAL A 467 18.07 -4.62 4.01
N TRP A 468 16.86 -4.89 3.53
CA TRP A 468 16.51 -4.77 2.12
C TRP A 468 16.06 -3.33 1.85
N SER A 469 16.51 -2.75 0.74
CA SER A 469 16.02 -1.44 0.31
C SER A 469 14.69 -1.55 -0.42
N ALA A 470 13.92 -0.46 -0.48
CA ALA A 470 12.64 -0.38 -1.19
C ALA A 470 12.73 -0.93 -2.64
N GLN A 471 13.76 -0.50 -3.40
CA GLN A 471 13.99 -0.99 -4.77
C GLN A 471 14.22 -2.50 -4.82
N GLU A 472 14.96 -3.08 -3.87
CA GLU A 472 15.21 -4.53 -3.88
C GLU A 472 13.98 -5.35 -3.49
N ILE A 473 13.00 -4.73 -2.83
CA ILE A 473 11.69 -5.33 -2.55
C ILE A 473 10.79 -5.23 -3.79
N GLU A 474 10.76 -4.05 -4.43
CA GLU A 474 10.05 -3.80 -5.70
C GLU A 474 10.55 -4.72 -6.82
N ASP A 475 11.87 -4.74 -7.09
CA ASP A 475 12.52 -5.64 -8.06
C ASP A 475 12.17 -7.13 -7.82
N LYS A 476 11.90 -7.51 -6.57
CA LYS A 476 11.51 -8.87 -6.18
C LYS A 476 10.03 -9.15 -6.40
N LEU A 477 9.16 -8.17 -6.18
CA LEU A 477 7.74 -8.29 -6.51
C LEU A 477 7.57 -8.38 -8.03
N ASP A 478 8.18 -7.48 -8.80
CA ASP A 478 8.24 -7.53 -10.28
C ASP A 478 8.73 -8.89 -10.80
N GLN A 479 9.82 -9.42 -10.21
CA GLN A 479 10.37 -10.73 -10.61
C GLN A 479 9.36 -11.86 -10.40
N ILE A 480 8.58 -11.83 -9.32
CA ILE A 480 7.61 -12.88 -8.99
C ILE A 480 6.30 -12.69 -9.77
N ALA A 481 5.84 -11.45 -9.95
CA ALA A 481 4.70 -11.07 -10.78
C ALA A 481 4.84 -11.55 -12.23
N SER A 482 6.06 -11.81 -12.72
CA SER A 482 6.31 -12.47 -14.01
C SER A 482 5.69 -13.87 -14.16
N LEU A 483 5.18 -14.48 -13.07
CA LEU A 483 4.32 -15.68 -13.12
C LEU A 483 2.90 -15.40 -13.67
N GLY A 484 2.47 -14.15 -13.72
CA GLY A 484 1.16 -13.74 -14.25
C GLY A 484 -0.02 -14.01 -13.32
N LEU A 485 0.23 -14.08 -12.00
CA LEU A 485 -0.77 -14.29 -10.96
C LEU A 485 -0.63 -13.21 -9.86
N PRO A 486 -1.74 -12.77 -9.22
CA PRO A 486 -1.71 -11.89 -8.06
C PRO A 486 -0.82 -12.40 -6.92
N LEU A 487 -0.24 -11.46 -6.19
CA LEU A 487 0.63 -11.70 -5.05
C LEU A 487 -0.10 -11.34 -3.75
N TYR A 488 0.05 -12.18 -2.73
CA TYR A 488 -0.35 -11.86 -1.35
C TYR A 488 0.88 -11.79 -0.48
N ILE A 489 1.09 -10.67 0.20
CA ILE A 489 2.05 -10.62 1.30
C ILE A 489 1.40 -11.35 2.48
N SER A 490 1.83 -12.56 2.77
CA SER A 490 0.98 -13.56 3.43
C SER A 490 1.24 -13.76 4.91
N GLU A 491 2.44 -13.41 5.41
CA GLU A 491 2.89 -13.63 6.80
C GLU A 491 3.87 -12.53 7.27
N TYR A 492 3.70 -11.28 6.84
CA TYR A 492 4.71 -10.23 7.07
C TYR A 492 4.98 -9.94 8.55
N ASP A 493 6.27 -9.90 8.91
CA ASP A 493 6.73 -9.50 10.24
C ASP A 493 8.07 -8.75 10.24
N ILE A 494 8.36 -8.10 11.38
CA ILE A 494 9.61 -7.39 11.64
C ILE A 494 10.11 -7.77 13.03
N GLN A 495 11.01 -8.75 13.12
CA GLN A 495 11.59 -9.21 14.39
C GLN A 495 12.63 -8.21 14.95
N GLU A 496 12.17 -7.02 15.36
CA GLU A 496 13.02 -5.97 15.93
C GLU A 496 12.43 -5.40 17.24
N SER A 497 13.23 -5.53 18.29
CA SER A 497 12.96 -5.06 19.64
C SER A 497 13.11 -3.55 19.81
N ASN A 498 13.92 -2.91 18.96
CA ASN A 498 14.10 -1.47 18.93
C ASN A 498 12.96 -0.81 18.15
N ASP A 499 12.10 -0.08 18.85
CA ASP A 499 10.92 0.58 18.28
C ASP A 499 11.22 1.48 17.08
N GLN A 500 12.36 2.17 17.07
CA GLN A 500 12.74 3.09 15.99
C GLN A 500 13.18 2.34 14.74
N GLN A 501 14.00 1.30 14.86
CA GLN A 501 14.34 0.44 13.71
C GLN A 501 13.13 -0.35 13.20
N GLN A 502 12.25 -0.84 14.09
CA GLN A 502 11.03 -1.52 13.67
C GLN A 502 10.11 -0.58 12.86
N LEU A 503 10.01 0.69 13.27
CA LEU A 503 9.31 1.74 12.52
C LEU A 503 9.98 2.01 11.16
N GLU A 504 11.31 2.17 11.12
CA GLU A 504 12.06 2.40 9.88
C GLU A 504 11.89 1.27 8.85
N TYR A 505 11.92 0.02 9.29
CA TYR A 505 11.65 -1.15 8.42
C TYR A 505 10.19 -1.20 7.96
N MET A 506 9.23 -0.89 8.83
CA MET A 506 7.80 -0.81 8.47
C MET A 506 7.57 0.27 7.41
N GLN A 507 8.13 1.46 7.61
CA GLN A 507 8.08 2.59 6.68
C GLN A 507 8.78 2.31 5.33
N THR A 508 9.77 1.41 5.32
CA THR A 508 10.48 1.03 4.09
C THR A 508 9.74 -0.05 3.30
N HIS A 509 9.16 -1.06 3.97
CA HIS A 509 8.60 -2.22 3.29
C HIS A 509 7.10 -2.06 2.99
N PHE A 510 6.31 -1.57 3.96
CA PHE A 510 4.85 -1.59 3.86
C PHE A 510 4.30 -0.74 2.70
N PRO A 511 4.79 0.47 2.41
CA PRO A 511 4.33 1.24 1.25
C PRO A 511 4.64 0.55 -0.08
N ILE A 512 5.74 -0.21 -0.17
CA ILE A 512 6.06 -0.96 -1.40
C ILE A 512 5.06 -2.10 -1.59
N PHE A 513 4.73 -2.85 -0.53
CA PHE A 513 3.67 -3.85 -0.60
C PHE A 513 2.30 -3.27 -0.93
N TYR A 514 1.95 -2.14 -0.31
CA TYR A 514 0.59 -1.58 -0.35
C TYR A 514 0.26 -0.91 -1.69
N ASN A 515 1.26 -0.41 -2.42
CA ASN A 515 1.07 0.30 -3.69
C ASN A 515 1.58 -0.48 -4.92
N HIS A 516 2.04 -1.72 -4.75
CA HIS A 516 2.49 -2.54 -5.89
C HIS A 516 1.29 -3.12 -6.64
N PRO A 517 1.17 -2.93 -7.97
CA PRO A 517 -0.05 -3.24 -8.72
C PRO A 517 -0.44 -4.73 -8.69
N ASP A 518 0.54 -5.63 -8.63
CA ASP A 518 0.26 -7.08 -8.54
C ASP A 518 -0.01 -7.59 -7.11
N VAL A 519 0.03 -6.75 -6.06
CA VAL A 519 -0.26 -7.17 -4.69
C VAL A 519 -1.75 -6.98 -4.38
N ALA A 520 -2.45 -8.07 -4.06
CA ALA A 520 -3.89 -8.09 -3.78
C ALA A 520 -4.24 -8.03 -2.28
N GLY A 521 -3.25 -8.09 -1.39
CA GLY A 521 -3.49 -7.96 0.04
C GLY A 521 -2.28 -8.27 0.90
N ILE A 522 -2.33 -7.81 2.16
CA ILE A 522 -1.25 -7.95 3.13
C ILE A 522 -1.81 -8.59 4.41
N THR A 523 -1.19 -9.66 4.90
CA THR A 523 -1.44 -10.28 6.20
C THR A 523 -0.18 -10.15 7.04
N LEU A 524 -0.31 -9.61 8.25
CA LEU A 524 0.79 -9.59 9.23
C LEU A 524 0.77 -10.87 10.09
N TRP A 525 1.95 -11.44 10.39
CA TRP A 525 2.07 -12.64 11.24
C TRP A 525 2.13 -12.33 12.73
N GLY A 526 1.12 -11.60 13.18
CA GLY A 526 0.85 -11.34 14.58
C GLY A 526 1.32 -9.96 15.00
N TYR A 527 0.51 -9.32 15.84
CA TYR A 527 0.70 -7.94 16.27
C TYR A 527 0.84 -7.77 17.78
N VAL A 528 0.67 -8.84 18.58
CA VAL A 528 0.62 -8.72 20.05
C VAL A 528 1.93 -9.17 20.69
N VAL A 529 2.65 -8.24 21.32
CA VAL A 529 3.94 -8.49 21.98
C VAL A 529 3.82 -9.62 23.01
N GLY A 530 4.65 -10.65 22.84
CA GLY A 530 4.67 -11.85 23.69
C GLY A 530 3.61 -12.90 23.34
N ALA A 531 2.84 -12.68 22.28
CA ALA A 531 1.84 -13.59 21.73
C ALA A 531 1.98 -13.75 20.19
N THR A 532 3.19 -13.54 19.68
CA THR A 532 3.61 -13.81 18.30
C THR A 532 4.65 -14.92 18.27
N TRP A 533 4.78 -15.62 17.15
CA TRP A 533 5.69 -16.77 17.00
C TRP A 533 7.17 -16.48 17.28
N ARG A 534 7.59 -15.20 17.16
CA ARG A 534 8.97 -14.73 17.38
C ARG A 534 9.02 -13.49 18.26
N GLU A 535 9.82 -13.53 19.33
CA GLU A 535 10.12 -12.35 20.14
C GLU A 535 10.67 -11.21 19.28
N GLY A 536 10.09 -10.02 19.42
CA GLY A 536 10.44 -8.80 18.66
C GLY A 536 9.42 -8.41 17.57
N THR A 537 8.58 -9.34 17.10
CA THR A 537 7.65 -9.09 15.97
C THR A 537 6.38 -8.31 16.34
N GLY A 538 5.84 -8.48 17.56
CA GLY A 538 4.60 -7.82 17.96
C GLY A 538 4.68 -6.29 17.91
N LEU A 539 3.66 -5.65 17.36
CA LEU A 539 3.55 -4.20 17.14
C LEU A 539 2.74 -3.48 18.24
N MET A 540 2.03 -4.20 19.09
CA MET A 540 1.16 -3.67 20.14
C MET A 540 1.25 -4.55 21.39
N THR A 541 1.21 -3.94 22.57
CA THR A 541 1.19 -4.68 23.84
C THR A 541 -0.18 -5.34 24.11
N SER A 542 -0.22 -6.32 25.02
CA SER A 542 -1.46 -7.01 25.39
C SER A 542 -2.53 -6.09 25.99
N ASN A 543 -2.16 -4.94 26.59
CA ASN A 543 -3.07 -3.93 27.10
C ASN A 543 -3.44 -2.83 26.07
N GLY A 544 -3.14 -3.03 24.78
CA GLY A 544 -3.55 -2.13 23.70
C GLY A 544 -2.65 -0.90 23.49
N GLN A 545 -1.52 -0.79 24.19
CA GLN A 545 -0.54 0.27 23.88
C GLN A 545 0.23 -0.12 22.60
N GLN A 546 -0.02 0.62 21.53
CA GLN A 546 0.66 0.51 20.23
C GLN A 546 2.13 0.94 20.34
N ARG A 547 3.06 0.18 19.73
CA ARG A 547 4.44 0.60 19.47
C ARG A 547 4.46 1.58 18.28
N PRO A 548 5.52 2.38 18.07
CA PRO A 548 5.58 3.37 16.99
C PRO A 548 5.28 2.81 15.59
N ALA A 549 5.74 1.60 15.27
CA ALA A 549 5.43 0.93 14.00
C ALA A 549 3.91 0.66 13.80
N MET A 550 3.17 0.33 14.87
CA MET A 550 1.70 0.18 14.80
C MET A 550 1.00 1.53 14.69
N GLN A 551 1.45 2.54 15.42
CA GLN A 551 0.87 3.90 15.36
C GLN A 551 0.96 4.45 13.93
N TRP A 552 2.17 4.39 13.35
CA TRP A 552 2.39 4.78 11.97
C TRP A 552 1.58 3.94 10.97
N LEU A 553 1.45 2.63 11.19
CA LEU A 553 0.68 1.77 10.29
C LEU A 553 -0.81 2.11 10.31
N MET A 554 -1.39 2.42 11.48
CA MET A 554 -2.79 2.85 11.57
C MET A 554 -3.00 4.24 10.97
N GLU A 555 -2.07 5.17 11.20
CA GLU A 555 -2.07 6.49 10.54
C GLU A 555 -1.99 6.35 9.00
N TYR A 556 -1.11 5.47 8.49
CA TYR A 556 -0.95 5.20 7.05
C TYR A 556 -2.22 4.60 6.42
N LEU A 557 -2.94 3.75 7.17
CA LEU A 557 -4.18 3.11 6.74
C LEU A 557 -5.45 3.94 7.05
N ASN A 558 -5.31 5.13 7.65
CA ASN A 558 -6.39 6.00 8.12
C ASN A 558 -7.37 5.30 9.11
N ARG A 559 -6.84 4.62 10.14
CA ARG A 559 -7.60 3.86 11.16
C ARG A 559 -7.48 4.42 12.58
#